data_AF-A0A7W1K4Z9-F1
#
_entry.id   AF-A0A7W1K4Z9-F1
#
_cell.length_a   1.000
_cell.length_b   1.000
_cell.length_c   1.000
_cell.angle_alpha   90.00
_cell.angle_beta   90.00
_cell.angle_gamma   90.00
#
_symmetry.space_group_name_H-M   'P 1'
#
loop_
_entity.id
_entity.type
_entity.pdbx_description
1 polymer ?
#
loop_
_entity_poly.entity_id
_entity_poly.type
_entity_poly.pdbx_seq_one_letter_code
_entity_poly.pdbx_strand_id
1 'polypeptide(L)'
;MALDDIYKETILDHYKNPRNKRELPGAVVTCTRNNPLCGDEITVSANLEDGKLLEVTFQGAGCSISQSSASMMTESVGGKPVEDAMALATD
;
A
#
# COMPACT_ATOMS: atom_id res chain seq x y z
N MET A 1 12.43 -23.67 -8.23
CA MET A 1 12.04 -22.30 -8.61
C MET A 1 13.10 -21.37 -8.06
N ALA A 2 13.69 -20.49 -8.88
CA ALA A 2 14.66 -19.52 -8.38
C ALA A 2 13.93 -18.44 -7.57
N LEU A 3 14.58 -17.90 -6.54
CA LEU A 3 13.98 -16.90 -5.65
C LEU A 3 13.57 -15.62 -6.40
N ASP A 4 14.35 -15.22 -7.41
CA ASP A 4 14.04 -14.11 -8.32
C ASP A 4 12.71 -14.26 -9.07
N ASP A 5 12.34 -15.49 -9.46
CA ASP A 5 11.08 -15.72 -10.18
C ASP A 5 9.89 -15.53 -9.25
N ILE A 6 9.99 -16.00 -8.00
CA ILE A 6 8.92 -15.83 -6.99
C ILE A 6 8.69 -14.33 -6.72
N TYR A 7 9.76 -13.54 -6.53
CA TYR A 7 9.62 -12.10 -6.31
C TYR A 7 8.97 -11.38 -7.49
N LYS A 8 9.36 -11.74 -8.72
CA LYS A 8 8.73 -11.16 -9.93
C LYS A 8 7.27 -11.53 -10.04
N GLU A 9 6.90 -12.77 -9.75
CA GLU A 9 5.51 -13.20 -9.76
C GLU A 9 4.67 -12.44 -8.73
N THR A 10 5.18 -12.27 -7.50
CA THR A 10 4.49 -11.51 -6.46
C THR A 10 4.31 -10.05 -6.86
N ILE A 11 5.34 -9.38 -7.39
CA ILE A 11 5.21 -8.01 -7.88
C ILE A 11 4.19 -7.93 -9.02
N LEU A 12 4.26 -8.82 -10.00
CA LEU A 12 3.35 -8.82 -11.13
C LEU A 12 1.90 -9.10 -10.74
N ASP A 13 1.67 -9.95 -9.75
CA ASP A 13 0.33 -10.22 -9.24
C ASP A 13 -0.26 -9.00 -8.53
N HIS A 14 0.50 -8.34 -7.66
CA HIS A 14 0.02 -7.12 -6.99
C HIS A 14 -0.15 -5.95 -7.97
N TYR A 15 0.57 -5.93 -9.09
CA TYR A 15 0.34 -4.95 -10.15
C TYR A 15 -0.96 -5.22 -10.93
N LYS A 16 -1.20 -6.48 -11.33
CA LYS A 16 -2.37 -6.87 -12.13
C LYS A 16 -3.66 -6.89 -11.30
N ASN A 17 -3.55 -7.36 -10.07
CA ASN A 17 -4.65 -7.51 -9.12
C ASN A 17 -4.31 -6.73 -7.82
N PRO A 18 -4.32 -5.40 -7.84
CA PRO A 18 -3.95 -4.64 -6.66
C PRO A 18 -4.96 -4.83 -5.51
N ARG A 19 -4.46 -5.06 -4.30
CA ARG A 19 -5.26 -5.24 -3.09
C ARG A 19 -5.59 -3.88 -2.49
N ASN A 20 -6.81 -3.74 -1.97
CA ASN A 20 -7.26 -2.50 -1.31
C ASN A 20 -7.14 -1.25 -2.20
N LYS A 21 -7.16 -1.40 -3.53
CA LYS A 21 -7.14 -0.27 -4.47
C LYS A 21 -8.55 0.27 -4.65
N ARG A 22 -8.92 1.25 -3.83
CA ARG A 22 -10.24 1.90 -3.86
C ARG A 22 -10.21 3.18 -3.02
N GLU A 23 -11.17 4.04 -3.27
CA GLU A 23 -11.42 5.17 -2.38
C GLU A 23 -11.95 4.67 -1.04
N LEU A 24 -11.64 5.41 0.03
CA LEU A 24 -12.17 5.16 1.37
C LEU A 24 -12.95 6.40 1.84
N PRO A 25 -14.26 6.48 1.54
CA PRO A 25 -15.09 7.58 2.00
C PRO A 25 -15.11 7.66 3.53
N GLY A 26 -14.89 8.84 4.08
CA GLY A 26 -14.85 9.04 5.53
C GLY A 26 -13.56 8.56 6.20
N ALA A 27 -12.48 8.36 5.42
CA ALA A 27 -11.16 8.06 5.97
C ALA A 27 -10.74 9.09 7.03
N VAL A 28 -10.32 8.61 8.20
CA VAL A 28 -9.79 9.47 9.28
C VAL A 28 -8.48 10.13 8.84
N VAL A 29 -7.65 9.41 8.09
CA VAL A 29 -6.37 9.91 7.58
C VAL A 29 -6.31 9.69 6.07
N THR A 30 -5.89 10.71 5.34
CA THR A 30 -5.59 10.60 3.90
C THR A 30 -4.28 11.33 3.61
N CYS A 31 -3.38 10.67 2.88
CA CYS A 31 -2.08 11.18 2.52
C CYS A 31 -1.81 10.94 1.04
N THR A 32 -1.59 12.01 0.30
CA THR A 32 -1.14 11.96 -1.10
C THR A 32 0.37 12.19 -1.17
N ARG A 33 1.05 11.39 -2.00
CA ARG A 33 2.46 11.54 -2.32
C ARG A 33 2.66 11.41 -3.83
N ASN A 34 3.57 12.23 -4.34
CA ASN A 34 3.96 12.26 -5.73
C ASN A 34 5.45 11.95 -5.87
N ASN A 35 5.79 11.04 -6.79
CA ASN A 35 7.17 10.77 -7.21
C ASN A 35 7.37 11.27 -8.65
N PRO A 36 7.84 12.51 -8.84
CA PRO A 36 7.90 13.15 -10.16
C PRO A 36 8.90 12.49 -11.11
N LEU A 37 9.85 11.68 -10.60
CA LEU A 37 10.82 10.97 -11.44
C LEU A 37 10.16 9.89 -12.29
N CYS A 38 9.16 9.21 -11.74
CA CYS A 38 8.41 8.15 -12.42
C CYS A 38 7.00 8.59 -12.83
N GLY A 39 6.58 9.79 -12.42
CA GLY A 39 5.22 10.29 -12.60
C GLY A 39 4.20 9.59 -11.71
N ASP A 40 4.63 9.01 -10.59
CA ASP A 40 3.71 8.34 -9.67
C ASP A 40 2.95 9.37 -8.83
N GLU A 41 1.65 9.15 -8.66
CA GLU A 41 0.79 9.84 -7.73
C GLU A 41 -0.04 8.78 -6.97
N ILE A 42 0.26 8.61 -5.69
CA ILE A 42 -0.39 7.62 -4.83
C ILE A 42 -1.01 8.34 -3.65
N THR A 43 -2.29 8.06 -3.43
CA THR A 43 -3.03 8.50 -2.25
C THR A 43 -3.35 7.28 -1.40
N VAL A 44 -2.94 7.31 -0.13
CA VAL A 44 -3.24 6.28 0.86
C VAL A 44 -4.23 6.86 1.86
N SER A 45 -5.27 6.09 2.17
CA SER A 45 -6.31 6.46 3.11
C SER A 45 -6.43 5.38 4.19
N ALA A 46 -6.66 5.78 5.43
CA ALA A 46 -6.75 4.85 6.55
C ALA A 46 -7.82 5.26 7.57
N ASN A 47 -8.46 4.24 8.15
CA ASN A 47 -9.30 4.35 9.34
C ASN A 47 -8.58 3.73 10.52
N LEU A 48 -8.65 4.41 11.66
CA LEU A 48 -8.01 3.99 12.90
C LEU A 48 -9.02 3.95 14.03
N GLU A 49 -8.93 2.91 14.86
CA GLU A 49 -9.70 2.78 16.09
C GLU A 49 -8.79 2.17 17.16
N ASP A 50 -8.76 2.78 18.35
CA ASP A 50 -7.95 2.32 19.49
C ASP A 50 -6.48 2.01 19.14
N GLY A 51 -5.88 2.83 18.27
CA GLY A 51 -4.48 2.67 17.84
C GLY A 51 -4.23 1.55 16.82
N LYS A 52 -5.28 0.94 16.25
CA LYS A 52 -5.20 -0.08 15.19
C LYS A 52 -5.67 0.46 13.85
N LEU A 53 -4.98 0.08 12.78
CA LEU A 53 -5.37 0.36 11.40
C LEU A 53 -6.50 -0.59 10.99
N LEU A 54 -7.76 -0.19 11.18
CA LEU A 54 -8.91 -1.03 10.81
C LEU A 54 -8.95 -1.30 9.31
N GLU A 55 -8.67 -0.26 8.53
CA GLU A 55 -8.72 -0.34 7.09
C GLU A 55 -7.71 0.63 6.48
N VAL A 56 -6.96 0.16 5.49
CA VAL A 56 -6.00 0.97 4.73
C VAL A 56 -6.21 0.69 3.26
N THR A 57 -6.47 1.73 2.50
CA THR A 57 -6.68 1.64 1.04
C THR A 57 -5.73 2.58 0.33
N PHE A 58 -5.55 2.35 -0.97
CA PHE A 58 -4.82 3.27 -1.81
C PHE A 58 -5.55 3.54 -3.14
N GLN A 59 -5.23 4.67 -3.75
CA GLN A 59 -5.67 5.04 -5.08
C GLN A 59 -4.55 5.81 -5.80
N GLY A 60 -4.74 6.04 -7.09
CA GLY A 60 -3.81 6.79 -7.92
C GLY A 60 -3.11 5.96 -9.00
N ALA A 61 -2.16 6.57 -9.66
CA ALA A 61 -1.46 6.07 -10.83
C ALA A 61 0.05 6.07 -10.58
N GLY A 62 0.76 5.14 -11.22
CA GLY A 62 2.21 5.06 -11.11
C GLY A 62 2.75 3.83 -11.82
N CYS A 63 4.07 3.70 -11.81
CA CYS A 63 4.77 2.55 -12.34
C CYS A 63 4.34 1.25 -11.63
N SER A 64 4.64 0.11 -12.26
CA SER A 64 4.28 -1.20 -11.72
C SER A 64 4.85 -1.46 -10.33
N ILE A 65 6.06 -0.97 -10.05
CA ILE A 65 6.70 -1.10 -8.74
C ILE A 65 5.94 -0.30 -7.68
N SER A 66 5.63 0.97 -7.97
CA SER A 66 4.90 1.84 -7.03
C SER A 66 3.51 1.29 -6.71
N GLN A 67 2.77 0.86 -7.73
CA GLN A 67 1.45 0.24 -7.56
C GLN A 67 1.50 -1.07 -6.77
N SER A 68 2.49 -1.92 -7.05
CA SER A 68 2.67 -3.19 -6.34
C SER A 68 3.07 -2.96 -4.89
N SER A 69 3.97 -2.01 -4.64
CA SER A 69 4.41 -1.62 -3.30
C SER A 69 3.25 -1.10 -2.46
N ALA A 70 2.42 -0.22 -3.01
CA ALA A 70 1.24 0.28 -2.31
C ALA A 70 0.25 -0.85 -1.98
N SER A 71 -0.01 -1.72 -2.95
CA SER A 71 -0.85 -2.92 -2.79
C SER A 71 -0.33 -3.84 -1.66
N MET A 72 0.94 -4.22 -1.69
CA MET A 72 1.56 -5.06 -0.65
C MET A 72 1.58 -4.37 0.72
N MET A 73 1.87 -3.07 0.76
CA MET A 73 1.89 -2.30 2.00
C MET A 73 0.51 -2.31 2.66
N THR A 74 -0.56 -1.97 1.92
CA THR A 74 -1.92 -1.95 2.50
C THR A 74 -2.36 -3.30 3.05
N GLU A 75 -2.00 -4.41 2.39
CA GLU A 75 -2.25 -5.77 2.87
C GLU A 75 -1.43 -6.08 4.13
N SER A 76 -0.18 -5.61 4.19
CA SER A 76 0.74 -5.89 5.29
C SER A 76 0.42 -5.14 6.57
N VAL A 77 -0.14 -3.93 6.49
CA VAL A 77 -0.42 -3.07 7.66
C VAL A 77 -1.89 -3.10 8.10
N GLY A 78 -2.81 -3.56 7.24
CA GLY A 78 -4.23 -3.69 7.57
C GLY A 78 -4.45 -4.60 8.79
N GLY A 79 -5.27 -4.13 9.73
CA GLY A 79 -5.59 -4.83 10.99
C GLY A 79 -4.51 -4.76 12.07
N LYS A 80 -3.34 -4.15 11.80
CA LYS A 80 -2.24 -4.08 12.76
C LYS A 80 -2.29 -2.80 13.61
N PRO A 81 -1.70 -2.82 14.83
CA PRO A 81 -1.37 -1.60 15.56
C PRO A 81 -0.52 -0.65 14.72
N VAL A 82 -0.69 0.65 14.93
CA VAL A 82 0.12 1.67 14.26
C VAL A 82 1.61 1.47 14.54
N GLU A 83 1.96 1.04 15.75
CA GLU A 83 3.36 0.78 16.15
C GLU A 83 4.02 -0.31 15.28
N ASP A 84 3.31 -1.41 15.01
CA ASP A 84 3.78 -2.49 14.15
C ASP A 84 3.93 -2.03 12.70
N ALA A 85 2.99 -1.21 12.21
CA ALA A 85 3.08 -0.63 10.87
C ALA A 85 4.27 0.32 10.73
N MET A 86 4.58 1.08 11.78
CA MET A 86 5.75 1.97 11.80
C MET A 86 7.07 1.20 11.88
N ALA A 87 7.11 0.08 12.60
CA ALA A 87 8.27 -0.81 12.63
C ALA A 87 8.59 -1.34 11.22
N LEU A 88 7.57 -1.76 10.46
CA LEU A 88 7.74 -2.22 9.07
C LEU A 88 8.26 -1.14 8.11
N ALA A 89 8.01 0.14 8.40
CA ALA A 89 8.46 1.24 7.55
C ALA A 89 9.93 1.64 7.79
N THR A 90 10.53 1.12 8.87
CA THR A 90 11.89 1.47 9.32
C THR A 90 12.90 0.33 9.09
N ASP A 91 12.42 -0.87 8.77
CA ASP A 91 13.22 -2.04 8.39
C ASP A 91 13.65 -1.96 6.91
#